data_AF-A0A9X4LZN7-F1
#
_entry.id   AF-A0A9X4LZN7-F1
#
_cell.length_a   1.000
_cell.length_b   1.000
_cell.length_c   1.000
_cell.angle_alpha   90.00
_cell.angle_beta   90.00
_cell.angle_gamma   90.00
#
_symmetry.space_group_name_H-M   'P 1'
#
loop_
_entity.id
_entity.type
_entity.pdbx_description
1 polymer ?
#
loop_
_entity_poly.entity_id
_entity_poly.type
_entity_poly.pdbx_seq_one_letter_code
_entity_poly.pdbx_strand_id
1 'polypeptide(L)'
;MSTSANELDTMIASCRDRLGDPAEWTDPDEYRHDLALCIIDAVQSAAARYDRVVQVVDRYRAYRRARGADTDPTDGARALLHSFEEVGGSMAWAGKIGCYKRRYCDDEEPPRAQSIEDAADRLYRLRIDSAEDLRAAAGRPALLAELERAWLSVSDDMDEANWQYFLSLAGVPGRQQHGSDSRFVATALGRDQAPTALTRELIHAAADHLQLSAADLDHAIWRWECNSTDRVPLPESTGDRRPLRVVA
;
A
#
# COMPACT_ATOMS: atom_id res chain seq x y z
N MET A 1 -1.08 -26.94 15.55
CA MET A 1 -2.51 -27.22 15.76
C MET A 1 -3.12 -27.07 14.38
N SER A 2 -3.50 -28.16 13.73
CA SER A 2 -3.94 -28.12 12.34
C SER A 2 -5.25 -27.35 12.20
N THR A 3 -5.29 -26.46 11.22
CA THR A 3 -6.48 -25.74 10.76
C THR A 3 -7.62 -26.71 10.51
N SER A 4 -8.81 -26.44 11.06
CA SER A 4 -9.97 -27.30 10.79
C SER A 4 -10.48 -27.08 9.36
N ALA A 5 -10.96 -28.14 8.71
CA ALA A 5 -11.49 -28.05 7.33
C ALA A 5 -12.58 -26.97 7.19
N ASN A 6 -13.40 -26.77 8.23
CA ASN A 6 -14.45 -25.76 8.27
C ASN A 6 -13.91 -24.31 8.29
N GLU A 7 -12.80 -24.06 9.01
CA GLU A 7 -12.15 -22.74 9.02
C GLU A 7 -11.52 -22.42 7.66
N LEU A 8 -10.92 -23.42 7.01
CA LEU A 8 -10.36 -23.27 5.67
C LEU A 8 -11.44 -23.02 4.62
N ASP A 9 -12.55 -23.77 4.64
CA ASP A 9 -13.68 -23.56 3.72
C ASP A 9 -14.27 -22.16 3.88
N THR A 10 -14.40 -21.69 5.13
CA THR A 10 -14.88 -20.33 5.44
C THR A 10 -13.92 -19.26 4.92
N MET A 11 -12.61 -19.48 5.04
CA MET A 11 -11.59 -18.59 4.52
C MET A 11 -11.65 -18.51 2.99
N ILE A 12 -11.72 -19.66 2.30
CA ILE A 12 -11.81 -19.73 0.83
C ILE A 12 -13.08 -19.03 0.32
N ALA A 13 -14.23 -19.25 0.98
CA ALA A 13 -15.47 -18.57 0.63
C ALA A 13 -15.33 -17.04 0.80
N SER A 14 -14.72 -16.59 1.90
CA SER A 14 -14.48 -15.17 2.15
C SER A 14 -13.53 -14.56 1.12
N CYS A 15 -12.49 -15.27 0.70
CA CYS A 15 -11.59 -14.82 -0.36
C CYS A 15 -12.36 -14.57 -1.66
N ARG A 16 -13.17 -15.53 -2.10
CA ARG A 16 -13.95 -15.40 -3.35
C ARG A 16 -14.99 -14.29 -3.29
N ASP A 17 -15.67 -14.16 -2.14
CA ASP A 17 -16.75 -13.18 -1.95
C ASP A 17 -16.22 -11.74 -1.85
N ARG A 18 -15.10 -11.57 -1.14
CA ARG A 18 -14.62 -10.23 -0.73
C ARG A 18 -13.41 -9.72 -1.50
N LEU A 19 -12.55 -10.61 -1.98
CA LEU A 19 -11.34 -10.24 -2.72
C LEU A 19 -11.56 -10.24 -4.25
N GLY A 20 -12.67 -10.80 -4.73
CA GLY A 20 -12.99 -10.89 -6.16
C GLY A 20 -12.23 -12.01 -6.88
N ASP A 21 -12.17 -11.94 -8.21
CA ASP A 21 -11.51 -12.95 -9.04
C ASP A 21 -9.97 -12.81 -8.96
N PRO A 22 -9.24 -13.85 -8.52
CA PRO A 22 -7.78 -13.84 -8.52
C PRO A 22 -7.12 -13.55 -9.87
N ALA A 23 -7.78 -13.87 -10.99
CA ALA A 23 -7.26 -13.56 -12.32
C ALA A 23 -7.24 -12.06 -12.63
N GLU A 24 -8.00 -11.26 -11.88
CA GLU A 24 -8.04 -9.80 -11.98
C GLU A 24 -7.15 -9.11 -10.93
N TRP A 25 -6.51 -9.89 -10.05
CA TRP A 25 -5.57 -9.33 -9.08
C TRP A 25 -4.32 -8.87 -9.80
N THR A 26 -3.82 -7.71 -9.38
CA THR A 26 -2.56 -7.22 -9.93
C THR A 26 -1.43 -8.03 -9.33
N ASP A 27 -0.61 -8.64 -10.18
CA ASP A 27 0.55 -9.40 -9.76
C ASP A 27 1.52 -8.48 -9.00
N PRO A 28 1.84 -8.76 -7.72
CA PRO A 28 2.82 -7.99 -6.95
C PRO A 28 4.19 -7.93 -7.65
N ASP A 29 4.55 -8.92 -8.46
CA ASP A 29 5.81 -8.94 -9.22
C ASP A 29 5.83 -7.88 -10.34
N GLU A 30 4.67 -7.49 -10.90
CA GLU A 30 4.59 -6.41 -11.89
C GLU A 30 5.00 -5.03 -11.31
N TYR A 31 4.86 -4.84 -10.00
CA TYR A 31 5.26 -3.60 -9.32
C TYR A 31 6.66 -3.68 -8.73
N ARG A 32 7.13 -4.88 -8.43
CA ARG A 32 8.34 -5.11 -7.64
C ARG A 32 9.58 -4.41 -8.20
N HIS A 33 9.63 -4.19 -9.51
CA HIS A 33 10.75 -3.57 -10.21
C HIS A 33 10.58 -2.09 -10.53
N ASP A 34 9.37 -1.54 -10.36
CA ASP A 34 9.06 -0.13 -10.62
C ASP A 34 8.78 0.60 -9.30
N LEU A 35 9.76 1.36 -8.84
CA LEU A 35 9.66 2.10 -7.58
C LEU A 35 8.58 3.18 -7.64
N ALA A 36 8.38 3.81 -8.81
CA ALA A 36 7.35 4.83 -8.97
C ALA A 36 5.96 4.24 -8.72
N LEU A 37 5.69 3.04 -9.23
CA LEU A 37 4.43 2.34 -8.99
C LEU A 37 4.28 1.92 -7.53
N CYS A 38 5.34 1.42 -6.88
CA CYS A 38 5.30 1.13 -5.45
C CYS A 38 4.94 2.37 -4.61
N ILE A 39 5.51 3.54 -4.94
CA ILE A 39 5.22 4.80 -4.24
C ILE A 39 3.77 5.22 -4.47
N ILE A 40 3.30 5.23 -5.72
CA ILE A 40 1.93 5.62 -6.08
C ILE A 40 0.93 4.71 -5.37
N ASP A 41 1.13 3.39 -5.43
CA ASP A 41 0.20 2.43 -4.83
C ASP A 41 0.16 2.60 -3.30
N ALA A 42 1.32 2.61 -2.64
CA ALA A 42 1.39 2.72 -1.19
C ALA A 42 0.78 4.02 -0.66
N VAL A 43 1.11 5.17 -1.26
CA VAL A 43 0.59 6.47 -0.82
C VAL A 43 -0.92 6.59 -1.02
N GLN A 44 -1.44 6.06 -2.13
CA GLN A 44 -2.88 6.09 -2.40
C GLN A 44 -3.65 5.12 -1.51
N SER A 45 -3.07 3.95 -1.21
CA SER A 45 -3.66 2.91 -0.35
C SER A 45 -3.83 3.34 1.12
N ALA A 46 -3.13 4.38 1.57
CA ALA A 46 -3.23 4.85 2.96
C ALA A 46 -4.55 5.57 3.29
N ALA A 47 -5.30 6.03 2.29
CA ALA A 47 -6.51 6.81 2.56
C ALA A 47 -7.60 6.77 1.47
N ALA A 48 -7.33 6.18 0.31
CA ALA A 48 -8.31 6.06 -0.75
C ALA A 48 -8.90 4.64 -0.81
N ARG A 49 -10.07 4.52 -1.45
CA ARG A 49 -10.60 3.22 -1.89
C ARG A 49 -9.72 2.68 -3.02
N TYR A 50 -9.36 1.40 -2.97
CA TYR A 50 -8.35 0.80 -3.85
C TYR A 50 -8.73 0.76 -5.33
N ASP A 51 -10.02 0.80 -5.67
CA ASP A 51 -10.48 1.01 -7.04
C ASP A 51 -9.89 2.29 -7.67
N ARG A 52 -9.52 3.27 -6.83
CA ARG A 52 -8.81 4.49 -7.23
C ARG A 52 -7.32 4.32 -7.38
N VAL A 53 -6.71 3.43 -6.59
CA VAL A 53 -5.28 3.12 -6.65
C VAL A 53 -4.93 2.54 -8.02
N VAL A 54 -5.64 1.48 -8.44
CA VAL A 54 -5.46 0.81 -9.74
C VAL A 54 -5.56 1.82 -10.88
N GLN A 55 -6.58 2.68 -10.84
CA GLN A 55 -6.78 3.68 -11.88
C GLN A 55 -5.62 4.68 -11.99
N VAL A 56 -5.03 5.11 -10.88
CA VAL A 56 -3.90 6.06 -10.91
C VAL A 56 -2.64 5.37 -11.44
N VAL A 57 -2.38 4.13 -11.04
CA VAL A 57 -1.26 3.30 -11.55
C VAL A 57 -1.40 3.09 -13.07
N ASP A 58 -2.56 2.65 -13.55
CA ASP A 58 -2.80 2.42 -14.98
C ASP A 58 -2.63 3.69 -15.81
N ARG A 59 -3.12 4.82 -15.29
CA ARG A 59 -2.98 6.12 -15.95
C ARG A 59 -1.53 6.61 -15.95
N TYR A 60 -0.78 6.37 -14.88
CA TYR A 60 0.65 6.66 -14.86
C TYR A 60 1.38 5.83 -15.91
N ARG A 61 1.15 4.51 -15.96
CA ARG A 61 1.70 3.62 -16.99
C ARG A 61 1.35 4.11 -18.41
N ALA A 62 0.09 4.45 -18.66
CA ALA A 62 -0.36 4.98 -19.94
C ALA A 62 0.31 6.32 -20.31
N TYR A 63 0.47 7.21 -19.33
CA TYR A 63 1.18 8.49 -19.50
C TYR A 63 2.64 8.28 -19.90
N ARG A 64 3.32 7.32 -19.28
CA ARG A 64 4.73 6.98 -19.56
C ARG A 64 4.90 6.35 -20.95
N ARG A 65 4.04 5.39 -21.32
CA ARG A 65 4.04 4.79 -22.67
C ARG A 65 3.83 5.82 -23.77
N ALA A 66 2.94 6.79 -23.54
CA ALA A 66 2.69 7.87 -24.51
C ALA A 66 3.89 8.80 -24.75
N ARG A 67 4.90 8.77 -23.87
CA ARG A 67 6.16 9.53 -23.98
C ARG A 67 7.33 8.72 -24.51
N GLY A 68 7.09 7.51 -25.00
CA GLY A 68 8.13 6.65 -25.55
C GLY A 68 9.03 6.03 -24.48
N ALA A 69 8.56 5.94 -23.23
CA ALA A 69 9.14 4.98 -22.30
C ALA A 69 8.91 3.56 -22.85
N ASP A 70 9.86 2.65 -22.65
CA ASP A 70 9.75 1.25 -23.09
C ASP A 70 8.44 0.62 -22.63
N THR A 71 8.04 -0.47 -23.28
CA THR A 71 6.77 -1.18 -23.02
C THR A 71 6.57 -1.58 -21.56
N ASP A 72 7.65 -1.67 -20.78
CA ASP A 72 7.66 -1.98 -19.36
C ASP A 72 8.66 -1.07 -18.62
N PRO A 73 8.29 0.18 -18.31
CA PRO A 73 9.20 1.11 -17.66
C PRO A 73 9.48 0.65 -16.23
N THR A 74 10.74 0.46 -15.85
CA THR A 74 11.15 0.32 -14.44
C THR A 74 11.41 1.71 -13.88
N ASP A 75 10.34 2.48 -13.70
CA ASP A 75 10.49 3.87 -13.27
C ASP A 75 10.99 3.99 -11.83
N GLY A 76 11.87 4.95 -11.65
CA GLY A 76 12.43 5.33 -10.37
C GLY A 76 11.75 6.53 -9.72
N ALA A 77 12.20 6.90 -8.52
CA ALA A 77 11.73 8.10 -7.82
C ALA A 77 11.96 9.37 -8.68
N ARG A 78 13.11 9.45 -9.37
CA ARG A 78 13.43 10.53 -10.29
C ARG A 78 12.52 10.58 -11.50
N ALA A 79 12.19 9.43 -12.08
CA ALA A 79 11.28 9.35 -13.22
C ALA A 79 9.87 9.82 -12.84
N LEU A 80 9.42 9.44 -11.64
CA LEU A 80 8.17 9.91 -11.06
C LEU A 80 8.18 11.43 -10.84
N LEU A 81 9.21 11.97 -10.18
CA LEU A 81 9.38 13.42 -9.98
C LEU A 81 9.36 14.19 -11.31
N HIS A 82 10.05 13.68 -12.32
CA HIS A 82 10.03 14.31 -13.64
C HIS A 82 8.63 14.35 -14.25
N SER A 83 7.79 13.34 -14.00
CA SER A 83 6.40 13.36 -14.47
C SER A 83 5.58 14.51 -13.86
N PHE A 84 5.88 14.92 -12.62
CA PHE A 84 5.28 16.11 -11.99
C PHE A 84 5.77 17.39 -12.67
N GLU A 85 7.08 17.51 -12.90
CA GLU A 85 7.68 18.66 -13.58
C GLU A 85 7.09 18.86 -14.99
N GLU A 86 6.96 17.79 -15.76
CA GLU A 86 6.44 17.82 -17.14
C GLU A 86 5.00 18.30 -17.25
N VAL A 87 4.17 18.02 -16.24
CA VAL A 87 2.75 18.39 -16.24
C VAL A 87 2.49 19.71 -15.53
N GLY A 88 3.46 20.25 -14.79
CA GLY A 88 3.37 21.53 -14.09
C GLY A 88 3.06 21.44 -12.59
N GLY A 89 3.50 20.34 -11.93
CA GLY A 89 3.39 20.12 -10.49
C GLY A 89 2.24 19.20 -10.06
N SER A 90 2.19 18.86 -8.77
CA SER A 90 1.19 17.96 -8.15
C SER A 90 -0.27 18.24 -8.55
N MET A 91 -0.70 19.50 -8.52
CA MET A 91 -2.09 19.86 -8.86
C MET A 91 -2.44 19.52 -10.31
N ALA A 92 -1.52 19.80 -11.25
CA ALA A 92 -1.72 19.48 -12.66
C ALA A 92 -1.60 17.97 -12.91
N TRP A 93 -0.72 17.29 -12.18
CA TRP A 93 -0.58 15.84 -12.20
C TRP A 93 -1.87 15.13 -11.75
N ALA A 94 -2.45 15.59 -10.64
CA ALA A 94 -3.73 15.09 -10.14
C ALA A 94 -4.83 15.17 -11.20
N GLY A 95 -4.92 16.28 -11.93
CA GLY A 95 -5.94 16.49 -12.98
C GLY A 95 -5.62 15.88 -14.34
N LYS A 96 -4.39 15.44 -14.62
CA LYS A 96 -3.98 14.91 -15.93
C LYS A 96 -3.74 13.41 -15.91
N ILE A 97 -3.13 12.92 -14.83
CA ILE A 97 -2.79 11.53 -14.63
C ILE A 97 -3.75 10.90 -13.63
N GLY A 98 -4.14 11.60 -12.57
CA GLY A 98 -4.99 10.97 -11.56
C GLY A 98 -6.51 11.05 -11.80
N CYS A 99 -7.02 12.05 -12.53
CA CYS A 99 -8.45 12.23 -12.87
C CYS A 99 -8.61 12.66 -14.35
N TYR A 100 -9.31 11.89 -15.21
CA TYR A 100 -9.55 12.31 -16.59
C TYR A 100 -10.95 12.95 -16.75
N LYS A 101 -10.97 14.26 -17.05
CA LYS A 101 -12.14 15.16 -17.23
C LYS A 101 -12.96 15.42 -15.96
N ARG A 102 -12.94 16.68 -15.49
CA ARG A 102 -13.71 17.24 -14.36
C ARG A 102 -15.14 16.70 -14.22
N ARG A 103 -15.87 16.58 -15.34
CA ARG A 103 -17.27 16.13 -15.39
C ARG A 103 -17.52 14.68 -14.90
N TYR A 104 -16.46 13.91 -14.66
CA TYR A 104 -16.52 12.56 -14.10
C TYR A 104 -15.87 12.43 -12.71
N CYS A 105 -15.26 13.52 -12.18
CA CYS A 105 -14.64 13.55 -10.85
C CYS A 105 -15.39 14.50 -9.88
N ASP A 106 -16.61 14.96 -10.21
CA ASP A 106 -17.32 16.01 -9.45
C ASP A 106 -17.74 15.57 -8.02
N ASP A 107 -17.72 14.27 -7.71
CA ASP A 107 -17.95 13.69 -6.36
C ASP A 107 -16.71 12.93 -5.81
N GLU A 108 -15.53 13.07 -6.43
CA GLU A 108 -14.37 12.22 -6.14
C GLU A 108 -13.27 12.97 -5.36
N GLU A 109 -12.76 12.36 -4.28
CA GLU A 109 -11.59 12.89 -3.59
C GLU A 109 -10.38 12.84 -4.54
N PRO A 110 -9.68 13.97 -4.76
CA PRO A 110 -8.59 14.02 -5.70
C PRO A 110 -7.45 13.08 -5.27
N PRO A 111 -6.71 12.51 -6.25
CA PRO A 111 -5.52 11.71 -5.99
C PRO A 111 -4.51 12.51 -5.16
N ARG A 112 -3.78 11.84 -4.26
CA ARG A 112 -2.80 12.44 -3.34
C ARG A 112 -1.50 12.80 -4.03
N ALA A 113 -1.59 13.50 -5.15
CA ALA A 113 -0.48 13.88 -6.00
C ALA A 113 0.62 14.60 -5.21
N GLN A 114 0.27 15.46 -4.25
CA GLN A 114 1.26 16.11 -3.38
C GLN A 114 2.00 15.11 -2.49
N SER A 115 1.29 14.19 -1.83
CA SER A 115 1.92 13.16 -1.00
C SER A 115 2.77 12.20 -1.82
N ILE A 116 2.36 11.87 -3.05
CA ILE A 116 3.14 11.05 -3.98
C ILE A 116 4.45 11.78 -4.36
N GLU A 117 4.36 13.07 -4.72
CA GLU A 117 5.52 13.91 -5.04
C GLU A 117 6.47 14.04 -3.84
N ASP A 118 5.94 14.32 -2.64
CA ASP A 118 6.72 14.47 -1.41
C ASP A 118 7.41 13.16 -1.00
N ALA A 119 6.72 12.02 -1.12
CA ALA A 119 7.31 10.71 -0.87
C ALA A 119 8.47 10.41 -1.83
N ALA A 120 8.27 10.67 -3.13
CA ALA A 120 9.30 10.47 -4.14
C ALA A 120 10.51 11.39 -3.91
N ASP A 121 10.30 12.67 -3.61
CA ASP A 121 11.39 13.64 -3.32
C ASP A 121 12.20 13.22 -2.09
N ARG A 122 11.54 12.79 -1.01
CA ARG A 122 12.21 12.35 0.22
C ARG A 122 13.07 11.10 0.00
N LEU A 123 12.54 10.10 -0.71
CA LEU A 123 13.29 8.89 -1.07
C LEU A 123 14.49 9.25 -1.97
N TYR A 124 14.28 10.10 -2.98
CA TYR A 124 15.32 10.53 -3.90
C TYR A 124 16.45 11.31 -3.19
N ARG A 125 16.12 12.19 -2.24
CA ARG A 125 17.10 12.89 -1.39
C ARG A 125 17.94 11.94 -0.55
N LEU A 126 17.36 10.81 -0.13
CA LEU A 126 18.04 9.73 0.58
C LEU A 126 18.73 8.73 -0.37
N ARG A 127 18.87 9.09 -1.66
CA ARG A 127 19.57 8.34 -2.70
C ARG A 127 18.91 7.01 -3.05
N ILE A 128 17.59 6.93 -2.90
CA ILE A 128 16.78 5.81 -3.36
C ILE A 128 16.08 6.24 -4.65
N ASP A 129 16.57 5.74 -5.78
CA ASP A 129 15.97 6.00 -7.10
C ASP A 129 15.33 4.75 -7.69
N SER A 130 15.71 3.54 -7.27
CA SER A 130 15.17 2.29 -7.78
C SER A 130 14.68 1.35 -6.66
N ALA A 131 13.87 0.35 -7.02
CA ALA A 131 13.47 -0.71 -6.10
C ALA A 131 14.70 -1.51 -5.61
N GLU A 132 15.75 -1.61 -6.43
CA GLU A 132 17.02 -2.21 -6.04
C GLU A 132 17.74 -1.38 -4.96
N ASP A 133 17.79 -0.06 -5.10
CA ASP A 133 18.37 0.82 -4.07
C ASP A 133 17.66 0.65 -2.72
N LEU A 134 16.33 0.54 -2.75
CA LEU A 134 15.52 0.33 -1.56
C LEU A 134 15.79 -1.04 -0.91
N ARG A 135 15.90 -2.11 -1.72
CA ARG A 135 16.30 -3.44 -1.23
C ARG A 135 17.71 -3.44 -0.65
N ALA A 136 18.66 -2.74 -1.28
CA ALA A 136 20.01 -2.57 -0.76
C ALA A 136 20.04 -1.74 0.54
N ALA A 137 19.16 -0.75 0.68
CA ALA A 137 18.99 0.03 1.91
C ALA A 137 18.47 -0.81 3.08
N ALA A 138 17.70 -1.87 2.83
CA ALA A 138 17.20 -2.75 3.87
C ALA A 138 18.30 -3.47 4.67
N GLY A 139 19.48 -3.69 4.05
CA GLY A 139 20.66 -4.22 4.74
C GLY A 139 21.38 -3.20 5.64
N ARG A 140 20.90 -1.95 5.72
CA ARG A 140 21.54 -0.83 6.43
C ARG A 140 20.58 -0.21 7.45
N PRO A 141 20.54 -0.71 8.70
CA PRO A 141 19.52 -0.34 9.69
C PRO A 141 19.38 1.17 9.94
N ALA A 142 20.49 1.90 9.95
CA ALA A 142 20.46 3.35 10.17
C ALA A 142 19.77 4.11 9.02
N LEU A 143 20.08 3.77 7.77
CA LEU A 143 19.40 4.39 6.61
C LEU A 143 17.94 3.97 6.58
N LEU A 144 17.65 2.70 6.83
CA LEU A 144 16.28 2.21 6.82
C LEU A 144 15.39 2.95 7.81
N ALA A 145 15.87 3.21 9.03
CA ALA A 145 15.15 4.00 10.01
C ALA A 145 14.99 5.47 9.59
N GLU A 146 15.92 6.01 8.80
CA GLU A 146 15.81 7.35 8.22
C GLU A 146 14.77 7.40 7.09
N LEU A 147 14.74 6.39 6.22
CA LEU A 147 13.73 6.22 5.18
C LEU A 147 12.33 6.09 5.78
N GLU A 148 12.18 5.29 6.83
CA GLU A 148 10.93 5.13 7.56
C GLU A 148 10.44 6.48 8.12
N ARG A 149 11.29 7.21 8.84
CA ARG A 149 10.93 8.55 9.35
C ARG A 149 10.56 9.51 8.22
N ALA A 150 11.29 9.46 7.11
CA ALA A 150 11.00 10.31 5.96
C ALA A 150 9.62 9.97 5.35
N TRP A 151 9.33 8.68 5.17
CA TRP A 151 8.05 8.17 4.67
C TRP A 151 6.88 8.57 5.56
N LEU A 152 6.95 8.27 6.86
CA LEU A 152 5.88 8.56 7.82
C LEU A 152 5.60 10.07 7.97
N SER A 153 6.57 10.93 7.65
CA SER A 153 6.39 12.39 7.73
C SER A 153 5.74 13.02 6.49
N VAL A 154 5.35 12.24 5.49
CA VAL A 154 4.67 12.73 4.28
C VAL A 154 3.24 13.19 4.57
N SER A 155 2.51 12.47 5.43
CA SER A 155 1.11 12.78 5.79
C SER A 155 0.73 12.05 7.07
N ASP A 156 -0.25 12.56 7.82
CA ASP A 156 -0.79 11.93 9.03
C ASP A 156 -1.41 10.54 8.78
N ASP A 157 -1.76 10.23 7.53
CA ASP A 157 -2.29 8.92 7.13
C ASP A 157 -1.18 7.87 6.88
N MET A 158 0.09 8.26 6.85
CA MET A 158 1.22 7.34 6.70
C MET A 158 1.57 6.73 8.06
N ASP A 159 1.21 5.46 8.26
CA ASP A 159 1.53 4.70 9.47
C ASP A 159 2.58 3.60 9.21
N GLU A 160 3.01 2.95 10.29
CA GLU A 160 3.99 1.86 10.21
C GLU A 160 3.50 0.72 9.31
N ALA A 161 2.19 0.46 9.26
CA ALA A 161 1.63 -0.59 8.41
C ALA A 161 1.74 -0.22 6.92
N ASN A 162 1.45 1.04 6.56
CA ASN A 162 1.68 1.56 5.22
C ASN A 162 3.17 1.50 4.81
N TRP A 163 4.08 1.80 5.74
CA TRP A 163 5.52 1.66 5.50
C TRP A 163 5.93 0.20 5.23
N GLN A 164 5.43 -0.76 6.01
CA GLN A 164 5.69 -2.18 5.74
C GLN A 164 5.12 -2.62 4.38
N TYR A 165 3.93 -2.11 4.02
CA TYR A 165 3.32 -2.37 2.72
C TYR A 165 4.15 -1.83 1.56
N PHE A 166 4.63 -0.58 1.65
CA PHE A 166 5.53 -0.02 0.64
C PHE A 166 6.78 -0.90 0.43
N LEU A 167 7.36 -1.40 1.52
CA LEU A 167 8.54 -2.27 1.47
C LEU A 167 8.22 -3.65 0.88
N SER A 168 7.02 -4.19 1.13
CA SER A 168 6.59 -5.49 0.58
C SER A 168 6.33 -5.39 -0.92
N LEU A 169 5.68 -4.31 -1.39
CA LEU A 169 5.51 -3.97 -2.80
C LEU A 169 6.87 -3.96 -3.52
N ALA A 170 7.87 -3.28 -2.95
CA ALA A 170 9.21 -3.21 -3.54
C ALA A 170 10.04 -4.52 -3.41
N GLY A 171 9.51 -5.55 -2.75
CA GLY A 171 10.18 -6.84 -2.56
C GLY A 171 11.36 -6.82 -1.60
N VAL A 172 11.28 -6.02 -0.54
CA VAL A 172 12.29 -6.02 0.52
C VAL A 172 12.17 -7.31 1.36
N PRO A 173 13.22 -8.14 1.46
CA PRO A 173 13.17 -9.42 2.19
C PRO A 173 12.93 -9.24 3.69
N GLY A 174 12.25 -10.20 4.32
CA GLY A 174 12.09 -10.25 5.78
C GLY A 174 11.17 -9.21 6.38
N ARG A 175 10.49 -8.43 5.53
CA ARG A 175 9.34 -7.59 5.91
C ARG A 175 8.12 -8.47 5.95
N GLN A 176 7.28 -8.29 6.97
CA GLN A 176 6.08 -9.11 7.12
C GLN A 176 5.21 -8.98 5.87
N GLN A 177 5.06 -10.11 5.17
CA GLN A 177 3.76 -10.45 4.61
C GLN A 177 2.81 -10.57 5.80
N HIS A 178 1.69 -9.85 5.76
CA HIS A 178 0.79 -9.68 6.88
C HIS A 178 0.39 -11.05 7.43
N GLY A 179 0.31 -11.18 8.76
CA GLY A 179 0.04 -12.51 9.32
C GLY A 179 -0.13 -12.61 10.81
N SER A 180 0.20 -11.57 11.60
CA SER A 180 -0.09 -11.61 13.03
C SER A 180 -1.51 -11.21 13.37
N ASP A 181 -2.02 -10.14 12.76
CA ASP A 181 -3.29 -9.48 13.14
C ASP A 181 -4.17 -9.15 11.93
N SER A 182 -4.41 -10.11 11.04
CA SER A 182 -5.29 -9.90 9.88
C SER A 182 -6.75 -9.76 10.32
N ARG A 183 -7.32 -8.56 10.10
CA ARG A 183 -8.75 -8.28 10.28
C ARG A 183 -9.60 -9.10 9.31
N PHE A 184 -9.12 -9.35 8.11
CA PHE A 184 -9.79 -10.20 7.13
C PHE A 184 -10.02 -11.60 7.69
N VAL A 185 -8.98 -12.24 8.22
CA VAL A 185 -9.09 -13.58 8.82
C VAL A 185 -9.99 -13.54 10.05
N ALA A 186 -9.85 -12.54 10.92
CA ALA A 186 -10.74 -12.38 12.07
C ALA A 186 -12.21 -12.26 11.64
N THR A 187 -12.49 -11.42 10.63
CA THR A 187 -13.84 -11.19 10.10
C THR A 187 -14.40 -12.41 9.36
N ALA A 188 -13.57 -13.12 8.59
CA ALA A 188 -13.95 -14.35 7.90
C ALA A 188 -14.38 -15.42 8.91
N LEU A 189 -13.64 -15.56 10.02
CA LEU A 189 -13.93 -16.53 11.07
C LEU A 189 -14.98 -16.06 12.09
N GLY A 190 -15.47 -14.81 11.99
CA GLY A 190 -16.39 -14.22 12.97
C GLY A 190 -15.79 -14.07 14.37
N ARG A 191 -14.49 -13.74 14.46
CA ARG A 191 -13.74 -13.55 15.70
C ARG A 191 -13.27 -12.12 15.86
N ASP A 192 -13.09 -11.67 17.10
CA ASP A 192 -12.49 -10.35 17.37
C ASP A 192 -11.01 -10.31 16.97
N GLN A 193 -10.28 -11.41 17.21
CA GLN A 193 -8.90 -11.61 16.78
C GLN A 193 -8.65 -13.10 16.47
N ALA A 194 -7.73 -13.37 15.54
CA ALA A 194 -7.25 -14.70 15.23
C ALA A 194 -5.79 -14.85 15.69
N PRO A 195 -5.39 -15.98 16.31
CA PRO A 195 -4.00 -16.20 16.68
C PRO A 195 -3.09 -16.14 15.45
N THR A 196 -1.98 -15.41 15.53
CA THR A 196 -0.97 -15.26 14.46
C THR A 196 -0.57 -16.57 13.77
N ALA A 197 -0.39 -17.65 14.54
CA ALA A 197 -0.04 -18.94 13.98
C ALA A 197 -1.15 -19.52 13.09
N LEU A 198 -2.41 -19.37 13.51
CA LEU A 198 -3.59 -19.79 12.75
C LEU A 198 -3.80 -18.92 11.52
N THR A 199 -3.66 -17.59 11.66
CA THR A 199 -3.75 -16.64 10.54
C THR A 199 -2.79 -17.01 9.42
N ARG A 200 -1.53 -17.25 9.76
CA ARG A 200 -0.51 -17.65 8.77
C ARG A 200 -0.83 -19.00 8.13
N GLU A 201 -1.25 -19.98 8.94
CA GLU A 201 -1.60 -21.31 8.44
C GLU A 201 -2.80 -21.26 7.47
N LEU A 202 -3.82 -20.47 7.79
CA LEU A 202 -5.00 -20.27 6.95
C LEU A 202 -4.67 -19.57 5.64
N ILE A 203 -3.83 -18.53 5.66
CA ILE A 203 -3.40 -17.83 4.44
C ILE A 203 -2.64 -18.80 3.53
N HIS A 204 -1.68 -19.57 4.05
CA HIS A 204 -0.96 -20.56 3.25
C HIS A 204 -1.89 -21.65 2.70
N ALA A 205 -2.74 -22.24 3.53
CA ALA A 205 -3.64 -23.30 3.11
C ALA A 205 -4.69 -22.81 2.08
N ALA A 206 -5.18 -21.58 2.23
CA ALA A 206 -6.08 -20.96 1.26
C ALA A 206 -5.37 -20.64 -0.06
N ALA A 207 -4.14 -20.14 -0.01
CA ALA A 207 -3.33 -19.88 -1.21
C ALA A 207 -3.07 -21.18 -1.99
N ASP A 208 -2.67 -22.25 -1.31
CA ASP A 208 -2.47 -23.57 -1.91
C ASP A 208 -3.76 -24.08 -2.56
N HIS A 209 -4.91 -23.92 -1.90
CA HIS A 209 -6.20 -24.35 -2.44
C HIS A 209 -6.66 -23.51 -3.64
N LEU A 210 -6.40 -22.21 -3.62
CA LEU A 210 -6.72 -21.29 -4.71
C LEU A 210 -5.68 -21.33 -5.85
N GLN A 211 -4.61 -22.12 -5.71
CA GLN A 211 -3.50 -22.22 -6.65
C GLN A 211 -2.79 -20.88 -6.88
N LEU A 212 -2.64 -20.10 -5.81
CA LEU A 212 -1.97 -18.80 -5.79
C LEU A 212 -0.68 -18.89 -4.96
N SER A 213 0.23 -17.94 -5.15
CA SER A 213 1.30 -17.79 -4.18
C SER A 213 0.73 -17.21 -2.88
N ALA A 214 1.31 -17.59 -1.73
CA ALA A 214 0.94 -16.99 -0.45
C ALA A 214 1.16 -15.46 -0.44
N ALA A 215 2.11 -14.97 -1.24
CA ALA A 215 2.38 -13.55 -1.39
C ALA A 215 1.24 -12.82 -2.11
N ASP A 216 0.66 -13.42 -3.15
CA ASP A 216 -0.43 -12.79 -3.92
C ASP A 216 -1.71 -12.73 -3.09
N LEU A 217 -2.01 -13.80 -2.35
CA LEU A 217 -3.17 -13.82 -1.46
C LEU A 217 -2.99 -12.84 -0.30
N ASP A 218 -1.80 -12.78 0.30
CA ASP A 218 -1.51 -11.81 1.36
C ASP A 218 -1.64 -10.36 0.86
N HIS A 219 -1.12 -10.08 -0.33
CA HIS A 219 -1.27 -8.79 -0.98
C HIS A 219 -2.75 -8.43 -1.22
N ALA A 220 -3.55 -9.37 -1.74
CA ALA A 220 -4.98 -9.16 -1.96
C ALA A 220 -5.77 -8.94 -0.65
N ILE A 221 -5.44 -9.69 0.41
CA ILE A 221 -6.02 -9.50 1.74
C ILE A 221 -5.70 -8.10 2.28
N TRP A 222 -4.44 -7.69 2.18
CA TRP A 222 -4.03 -6.36 2.62
C TRP A 222 -4.76 -5.25 1.85
N ARG A 223 -4.88 -5.37 0.52
CA ARG A 223 -5.68 -4.45 -0.31
C ARG A 223 -7.11 -4.34 0.21
N TRP A 224 -7.74 -5.45 0.59
CA TRP A 224 -9.07 -5.44 1.17
C TRP A 224 -9.12 -4.76 2.54
N GLU A 225 -8.13 -5.01 3.40
CA GLU A 225 -8.04 -4.41 4.74
C GLU A 225 -7.84 -2.89 4.69
N CYS A 226 -7.01 -2.37 3.79
CA CYS A 226 -6.92 -0.93 3.58
C CYS A 226 -8.26 -0.30 3.15
N ASN A 227 -9.10 -1.05 2.43
CA ASN A 227 -10.38 -0.57 1.92
C ASN A 227 -11.56 -0.67 2.86
N SER A 228 -11.49 -1.50 3.89
CA SER A 228 -12.66 -1.69 4.75
C SER A 228 -12.75 -0.50 5.72
N THR A 229 -13.78 0.33 5.52
CA THR A 229 -14.10 1.60 6.22
C THR A 229 -14.26 1.49 7.75
N ASP A 230 -14.23 0.28 8.32
CA ASP A 230 -14.25 0.06 9.76
C ASP A 230 -12.85 0.19 10.38
N ARG A 231 -12.21 1.36 10.24
CA ARG A 231 -11.17 1.76 11.19
C ARG A 231 -11.86 2.02 12.52
N VAL A 232 -11.82 1.07 13.45
CA VAL A 232 -12.15 1.34 14.85
C VAL A 232 -11.18 2.44 15.31
N PRO A 233 -11.65 3.61 15.75
CA PRO A 233 -10.76 4.64 16.27
C PRO A 233 -9.94 4.02 17.40
N LEU A 234 -8.62 4.24 17.39
CA LEU A 234 -7.79 3.96 18.55
C LEU A 234 -8.48 4.59 19.77
N PRO A 235 -8.64 3.87 20.90
CA PRO A 235 -9.26 4.45 22.06
C PRO A 235 -8.50 5.74 22.40
N GLU A 236 -9.22 6.86 22.42
CA GLU A 236 -8.65 8.13 22.80
C GLU A 236 -7.92 7.92 24.12
N SER A 237 -6.61 8.12 24.11
CA SER A 237 -5.85 8.24 25.34
C SER A 237 -6.48 9.42 26.09
N THR A 238 -7.32 9.10 27.08
CA THR A 238 -7.83 10.02 28.08
C THR A 238 -6.65 10.47 28.95
N GLY A 239 -5.74 11.20 28.33
CA GLY A 239 -4.70 11.96 28.98
C GLY A 239 -5.38 13.16 29.61
N ASP A 240 -5.65 13.06 30.90
CA ASP A 240 -6.00 14.13 31.82
C ASP A 240 -5.08 15.34 31.59
N ARG A 241 -5.45 16.23 30.65
CA ARG A 241 -4.83 17.55 30.50
C ARG A 241 -5.35 18.42 31.63
N ARG A 242 -4.79 18.24 32.83
CA ARG A 242 -4.87 19.29 33.85
C ARG A 242 -4.05 20.48 33.36
N PRO A 243 -4.63 21.68 33.25
CA PRO A 243 -3.87 22.86 32.91
C PRO A 243 -2.90 23.16 34.06
N LEU A 244 -1.60 23.17 33.75
CA LEU A 244 -0.57 23.73 34.63
C LEU A 244 -0.91 25.21 34.84
N ARG A 245 -1.38 25.54 36.04
CA ARG A 245 -1.48 26.92 36.51
C ARG A 245 -0.07 27.51 36.53
N VAL A 246 0.17 28.47 35.65
CA VAL A 246 1.28 29.40 35.77
C VAL A 246 0.99 30.27 37.01
N VAL A 247 1.80 30.11 38.05
CA VAL A 247 1.79 31.00 39.21
C VAL A 247 2.66 32.20 38.83
N ALA A 248 2.06 33.39 38.91
CA ALA A 248 2.73 34.69 38.81
C ALA A 248 3.53 35.01 40.08
#